data_AF-A0A2K3KLY5-F1
#
_entry.id   AF-A0A2K3KLY5-F1
#
_cell.length_a   1.000
_cell.length_b   1.000
_cell.length_c   1.000
_cell.angle_alpha   90.00
_cell.angle_beta   90.00
_cell.angle_gamma   90.00
#
_symmetry.space_group_name_H-M   'P 1'
#
loop_
_entity.id
_entity.type
_entity.pdbx_description
1 polymer ?
#
loop_
_entity_poly.entity_id
_entity_poly.type
_entity_poly.pdbx_seq_one_letter_code
_entity_poly.pdbx_strand_id
1 'polypeptide(L)' 'PSLYNCIIGRTTLAELYAVSSTIHLKMKYYTPDDQIATINGDIAAARRCFEAATKNLRKHHYLQLII' A
#
# COMPACT_ATOMS: atom_id res chain seq x y z
N PRO A 1 -10.23 -1.49 9.09
CA PRO A 1 -10.07 -1.65 7.62
C PRO A 1 -8.93 -0.75 7.09
N SER A 2 -7.81 -1.31 6.63
CA SER A 2 -6.67 -0.52 6.09
C SER A 2 -6.83 -0.28 4.58
N LEU A 3 -6.20 0.78 4.06
CA LEU A 3 -6.26 1.17 2.64
C LEU A 3 -5.79 0.05 1.68
N TYR A 4 -4.79 -0.74 2.11
CA TYR A 4 -4.28 -1.90 1.37
C TYR A 4 -5.34 -2.99 1.13
N ASN A 5 -6.28 -3.15 2.08
CA ASN A 5 -7.40 -4.08 1.90
C ASN A 5 -8.38 -3.63 0.80
N CYS A 6 -8.37 -2.35 0.42
CA CYS A 6 -9.28 -1.79 -0.58
C CYS A 6 -8.75 -1.93 -2.00
N ILE A 7 -7.41 -1.98 -2.19
CA ILE A 7 -6.77 -1.94 -3.50
C ILE A 7 -6.40 -3.34 -4.02
N ILE A 8 -5.84 -4.20 -3.14
CA ILE A 8 -5.46 -5.58 -3.50
C ILE A 8 -6.42 -6.60 -2.89
N GLY A 9 -7.13 -6.25 -1.81
CA GLY A 9 -7.96 -7.19 -1.06
C GLY A 9 -7.13 -8.03 -0.09
N ARG A 10 -7.67 -8.30 1.12
CA ARG A 10 -7.00 -9.18 2.11
C ARG A 10 -6.78 -10.59 1.57
N THR A 11 -7.74 -11.07 0.80
CA THR A 11 -7.74 -12.41 0.24
C THR A 11 -6.54 -12.59 -0.68
N THR A 12 -6.32 -11.65 -1.61
CA THR A 12 -5.19 -11.69 -2.55
C THR A 12 -3.84 -11.54 -1.85
N LEU A 13 -3.73 -10.73 -0.79
CA LEU A 13 -2.50 -10.67 0.01
C LEU A 13 -2.17 -12.03 0.66
N ALA A 14 -3.18 -12.73 1.17
CA ALA A 14 -3.02 -14.03 1.78
C ALA A 14 -2.70 -15.13 0.75
N GLU A 15 -3.38 -15.13 -0.39
CA GLU A 15 -3.14 -16.06 -1.50
C GLU A 15 -1.73 -15.95 -2.05
N LEU A 16 -1.19 -14.73 -2.14
CA LEU A 16 0.15 -14.46 -2.64
C LEU A 16 1.25 -14.61 -1.58
N TYR A 17 0.90 -14.95 -0.34
CA TYR A 17 1.80 -14.94 0.82
C TYR A 17 2.61 -13.65 0.91
N ALA A 18 1.94 -12.53 0.63
CA ALA A 18 2.63 -11.29 0.36
C ALA A 18 3.04 -10.56 1.65
N VAL A 19 4.25 -10.03 1.65
CA VAL A 19 4.80 -9.19 2.71
C VAL A 19 4.95 -7.77 2.18
N SER A 20 4.22 -6.82 2.76
CA SER A 20 4.27 -5.41 2.39
C SER A 20 5.02 -4.57 3.42
N SER A 21 5.72 -3.55 2.94
CA SER A 21 6.35 -2.52 3.75
C SER A 21 5.99 -1.15 3.20
N THR A 22 5.29 -0.37 4.00
CA THR A 22 4.82 0.97 3.66
C THR A 22 5.98 1.97 3.62
N ILE A 23 6.86 1.92 4.62
CA ILE A 23 8.07 2.76 4.72
C ILE A 23 8.97 2.61 3.49
N HIS A 24 9.14 1.38 3.00
CA HIS A 24 9.97 1.10 1.83
C HIS A 24 9.18 1.15 0.51
N LEU A 25 7.87 1.43 0.57
CA LEU A 25 6.95 1.37 -0.56
C LEU A 25 7.18 0.08 -1.38
N LYS A 26 7.24 -1.08 -0.73
CA LYS A 26 7.62 -2.34 -1.37
C LYS A 26 6.73 -3.48 -0.94
N MET A 27 6.45 -4.39 -1.86
CA MET A 27 5.74 -5.63 -1.58
C MET A 27 6.51 -6.80 -2.21
N LYS A 28 6.73 -7.85 -1.42
CA LYS A 28 7.26 -9.12 -1.90
C LYS A 28 6.14 -10.16 -1.89
N TYR A 29 6.14 -11.06 -2.86
CA TYR A 29 5.18 -12.15 -2.95
C TYR A 29 5.76 -13.35 -3.69
N TYR A 30 5.15 -14.52 -3.48
CA TYR A 30 5.52 -15.73 -4.21
C TYR A 30 4.77 -15.78 -5.55
N THR A 31 5.52 -16.07 -6.60
CA THR A 31 4.97 -16.37 -7.94
C THR A 31 4.48 -17.82 -8.00
N PRO A 32 3.70 -18.21 -9.02
CA PRO A 32 3.32 -19.60 -9.23
C PRO A 32 4.51 -20.57 -9.33
N ASP A 33 5.68 -20.09 -9.74
CA ASP A 33 6.93 -20.86 -9.83
C ASP A 33 7.75 -20.84 -8.52
N ASP A 34 7.14 -20.46 -7.40
CA ASP A 34 7.76 -20.32 -6.07
C ASP A 34 8.92 -19.32 -5.99
N GLN A 35 9.05 -18.43 -6.98
CA GLN A 35 10.03 -17.35 -6.96
C GLN A 35 9.50 -16.12 -6.21
N ILE A 36 10.41 -15.39 -5.56
CA ILE A 36 10.08 -14.13 -4.90
C ILE A 36 10.07 -12.99 -5.93
N ALA A 37 8.87 -12.49 -6.24
CA ALA A 37 8.69 -11.26 -7.00
C ALA A 37 8.62 -10.05 -6.07
N THR A 38 9.02 -8.88 -6.58
CA THR A 38 8.99 -7.61 -5.85
C THR A 38 8.26 -6.54 -6.65
N ILE A 39 7.25 -5.92 -6.04
CA ILE A 39 6.61 -4.69 -6.52
C ILE A 39 7.22 -3.52 -5.77
N ASN A 40 7.67 -2.52 -6.52
CA ASN A 40 8.16 -1.26 -5.97
C ASN A 40 7.10 -0.18 -6.22
N GLY A 41 6.75 0.56 -5.17
CA GLY A 41 5.88 1.71 -5.25
C GLY A 41 6.64 2.93 -5.75
N ASP A 42 5.92 3.78 -6.48
CA ASP A 42 6.42 5.09 -6.90
C ASP A 42 6.14 6.11 -5.78
N ILE A 43 7.21 6.60 -5.15
CA ILE A 43 7.12 7.59 -4.07
C ILE A 43 6.51 8.92 -4.53
N ALA A 44 6.75 9.34 -5.77
CA ALA A 44 6.19 10.57 -6.30
C ALA A 44 4.68 10.41 -6.54
N ALA A 45 4.25 9.26 -7.08
CA ALA A 45 2.84 8.95 -7.22
C ALA A 45 2.15 8.81 -5.86
N ALA A 46 2.75 8.11 -4.91
CA ALA A 46 2.20 7.94 -3.55
C ALA A 46 1.99 9.30 -2.87
N ARG A 47 2.96 10.21 -2.99
CA ARG A 47 2.85 11.57 -2.48
C ARG A 47 1.72 12.36 -3.14
N ARG A 48 1.61 12.32 -4.49
CA ARG A 48 0.50 12.98 -5.21
C ARG A 48 -0.86 12.44 -4.77
N CYS A 49 -0.99 11.13 -4.59
CA CYS A 49 -2.20 10.50 -4.10
C CYS A 49 -2.55 10.94 -2.67
N PHE A 50 -1.56 11.00 -1.78
CA PHE A 50 -1.74 11.48 -0.41
C PHE A 50 -2.21 12.94 -0.38
N GLU A 51 -1.56 13.82 -1.13
CA GLU A 51 -1.93 15.23 -1.24
C GLU A 51 -3.34 15.39 -1.82
N ALA A 52 -3.71 14.60 -2.84
CA ALA A 52 -5.05 14.61 -3.43
C ALA A 52 -6.13 14.14 -2.42
N ALA A 53 -5.86 13.07 -1.67
CA ALA A 53 -6.78 12.54 -0.67
C ALA A 53 -6.96 13.49 0.53
N THR A 54 -5.91 14.24 0.88
CA THR A 54 -5.91 15.15 2.05
C THR A 54 -6.38 16.56 1.74
N LYS A 55 -6.43 16.98 0.46
CA LYS A 55 -6.94 18.31 0.05
C LYS A 55 -8.33 18.64 0.59
N ASN A 56 -9.19 17.65 0.80
CA ASN A 56 -10.55 17.81 1.34
C ASN A 56 -10.67 17.51 2.86
N LEU A 57 -9.61 17.00 3.50
CA LEU A 57 -9.61 16.57 4.91
C LEU A 57 -9.08 17.64 5.89
N ARG A 58 -8.78 18.86 5.41
CA ARG A 58 -8.24 19.99 6.21
C ARG A 58 -9.12 20.49 7.37
N LYS A 59 -10.20 19.79 7.73
CA LYS A 59 -11.08 20.16 8.85
C LYS A 59 -10.95 19.29 10.11
N HIS A 60 -10.27 18.14 10.07
CA HIS A 60 -10.07 17.35 11.30
C HIS A 60 -8.64 16.84 11.40
N HIS A 61 -7.94 17.36 12.41
CA HIS A 61 -6.55 17.14 12.82
C HIS A 61 -6.27 15.72 13.36
N TYR A 62 -6.84 14.67 12.78
CA TYR A 62 -6.58 13.29 13.19
C TYR A 62 -6.76 12.36 12.00
N LEU A 63 -5.71 12.18 11.20
CA LEU A 63 -5.47 10.99 10.37
C LEU A 63 -4.05 11.12 9.81
N GLN A 64 -3.08 11.09 10.73
CA GLN A 64 -1.73 10.69 10.37
C GLN A 64 -1.80 9.18 10.10
N LEU A 65 -2.32 8.82 8.92
CA LEU A 65 -2.28 7.45 8.43
C LEU A 65 -0.82 7.19 8.06
N ILE A 66 -0.15 6.58 9.03
CA ILE A 66 1.20 6.03 9.01
C ILE A 66 1.63 5.65 7.59
N ILE A 67 2.62 6.39 7.07
CA ILE A 67 3.58 5.86 6.09
C ILE A 67 4.42 4.83 6.80
#